data_AF-E4KNN2-F1
#
_entry.id   AF-E4KNN2-F1
#
_cell.length_a   1.000
_cell.length_b   1.000
_cell.length_c   1.000
_cell.angle_alpha   90.00
_cell.angle_beta   90.00
_cell.angle_gamma   90.00
#
_symmetry.space_group_name_H-M   'P 1'
#
loop_
_entity.id
_entity.type
_entity.pdbx_description
1 polymer ?
#
loop_
_entity_poly.entity_id
_entity_poly.type
_entity_poly.pdbx_seq_one_letter_code
_entity_poly.pdbx_strand_id
1 'polypeptide(L)'
;MKTNPKWYDYGLPVLFILDLLLNYLSSQAIFFKASQAEISDKYLNLLAPAGFTFAIWGLIYLGMAVTLFIPFSKRISAPFKEAYRSILAPILLQILFLNMMWLVAWSSDLLLIALIIILIYYQRLLDGLKRISATPLLRDHLWSLKYPWGLHYGWLIVATFANFNTYLVSKGFPGTGGLAVFASLVLILVIVGLGLYAFAKYGNGLVMVPILWALLGVLAKHRPGSDFGSASLLLFWLGIIILLGSLGIAWHFYRLQKAQ
;
A
#
# COMPACT_ATOMS: atom_id res chain seq x y z
N MET A 1 7.68 33.11 5.05
CA MET A 1 7.14 31.77 4.74
C MET A 1 5.64 31.84 4.88
N LYS A 2 4.85 31.53 3.85
CA LYS A 2 3.38 31.50 3.97
C LYS A 2 3.03 30.34 4.91
N THR A 3 2.48 30.64 6.08
CA THR A 3 1.95 29.61 6.99
C THR A 3 0.84 28.88 6.25
N ASN A 4 0.95 27.56 6.14
CA ASN A 4 -0.10 26.77 5.51
C ASN A 4 -1.38 26.88 6.36
N PRO A 5 -2.56 26.91 5.73
CA PRO A 5 -3.78 27.26 6.42
C PRO A 5 -4.15 26.23 7.49
N LYS A 6 -4.57 26.71 8.67
CA LYS A 6 -4.95 25.86 9.82
C LYS A 6 -6.16 24.97 9.57
N TRP A 7 -6.90 25.17 8.47
CA TRP A 7 -8.05 24.33 8.14
C TRP A 7 -7.66 22.87 7.95
N TYR A 8 -6.41 22.56 7.55
CA TYR A 8 -5.93 21.18 7.41
C TYR A 8 -6.14 20.33 8.66
N ASP A 9 -6.03 20.93 9.85
CA ASP A 9 -6.17 20.21 11.11
C ASP A 9 -7.57 19.57 11.22
N TYR A 10 -8.61 20.23 10.72
CA TYR A 10 -9.99 19.76 10.79
C TYR A 10 -10.50 19.16 9.48
N GLY A 11 -10.11 19.73 8.35
CA GLY A 11 -10.57 19.30 7.03
C GLY A 11 -10.04 17.93 6.62
N LEU A 12 -8.80 17.57 6.99
CA LEU A 12 -8.25 16.25 6.68
C LEU A 12 -8.96 15.13 7.45
N PRO A 13 -9.22 15.23 8.78
CA PRO A 13 -10.08 14.27 9.48
C PRO A 13 -11.47 14.11 8.87
N VAL A 14 -12.13 15.20 8.46
CA VAL A 14 -13.46 15.13 7.82
C VAL A 14 -13.38 14.38 6.49
N LEU A 15 -12.40 14.72 5.64
CA LEU A 15 -12.18 14.00 4.38
C LEU A 15 -11.84 12.52 4.61
N PHE A 16 -11.11 12.20 5.67
CA PHE A 16 -10.81 10.83 6.04
C PHE A 16 -12.05 10.04 6.46
N ILE A 17 -12.99 10.66 7.18
CA ILE A 17 -14.28 10.02 7.49
C ILE A 17 -15.06 9.73 6.21
N LEU A 18 -15.05 10.67 5.24
CA LEU A 18 -15.68 10.45 3.94
C LEU A 18 -14.98 9.34 3.14
N ASP A 19 -13.65 9.26 3.19
CA ASP A 19 -12.86 8.20 2.57
C ASP A 19 -13.20 6.82 3.16
N LEU A 20 -13.31 6.70 4.49
CA LEU A 20 -13.75 5.47 5.17
C LEU A 20 -15.18 5.07 4.78
N LEU A 21 -16.09 6.04 4.70
CA LEU A 21 -17.46 5.78 4.24
C LEU A 21 -17.47 5.26 2.81
N LEU A 22 -16.72 5.91 1.91
CA LEU A 22 -16.64 5.48 0.52
C LEU A 22 -15.98 4.11 0.38
N ASN A 23 -14.95 3.82 1.18
CA ASN A 23 -14.33 2.49 1.23
C ASN A 23 -15.34 1.43 1.65
N TYR A 24 -16.13 1.68 2.70
CA TYR A 24 -17.19 0.79 3.13
C TYR A 24 -18.21 0.53 2.02
N LEU A 25 -18.78 1.61 1.43
CA LEU A 25 -19.77 1.50 0.34
C LEU A 25 -19.19 0.71 -0.84
N SER A 26 -17.96 1.04 -1.24
CA SER A 26 -17.24 0.40 -2.33
C SER A 26 -16.94 -1.07 -2.05
N SER A 27 -16.59 -1.45 -0.81
CA SER A 27 -16.36 -2.85 -0.43
C SER A 27 -17.63 -3.70 -0.41
N GLN A 28 -18.78 -3.08 -0.23
CA GLN A 28 -20.10 -3.72 -0.25
C GLN A 28 -20.78 -3.61 -1.63
N ALA A 29 -20.07 -3.09 -2.65
CA ALA A 29 -20.61 -2.77 -3.97
C ALA A 29 -21.85 -1.84 -3.95
N ILE A 30 -22.04 -1.08 -2.87
CA ILE A 30 -23.18 -0.15 -2.75
C ILE A 30 -22.92 1.05 -3.66
N PHE A 31 -23.78 1.24 -4.66
CA PHE A 31 -23.64 2.23 -5.74
C PHE A 31 -22.51 1.97 -6.74
N PHE A 32 -21.87 0.79 -6.72
CA PHE A 32 -20.80 0.42 -7.64
C PHE A 32 -21.15 -0.85 -8.44
N LYS A 33 -20.38 -1.14 -9.50
CA LYS A 33 -20.62 -2.34 -10.33
C LYS A 33 -20.25 -3.63 -9.60
N ALA A 34 -19.18 -3.57 -8.80
CA ALA A 34 -18.73 -4.67 -7.96
C ALA A 34 -17.80 -4.13 -6.86
N SER A 35 -17.59 -4.94 -5.83
CA SER A 35 -16.62 -4.69 -4.77
C SER A 35 -15.19 -4.82 -5.28
N GLN A 36 -14.20 -4.33 -4.51
CA GLN A 36 -12.81 -4.43 -4.94
C GLN A 36 -12.33 -5.88 -5.04
N ALA A 37 -12.84 -6.75 -4.16
CA ALA A 37 -12.57 -8.18 -4.17
C ALA A 37 -13.17 -8.85 -5.41
N GLU A 38 -14.43 -8.56 -5.75
CA GLU A 38 -15.09 -9.11 -6.94
C GLU A 38 -14.40 -8.69 -8.24
N ILE A 39 -13.96 -7.43 -8.37
CA ILE A 39 -13.15 -7.01 -9.54
C ILE A 39 -11.83 -7.78 -9.58
N SER A 40 -11.15 -7.97 -8.44
CA SER A 40 -9.91 -8.73 -8.38
C SER A 40 -10.10 -10.20 -8.78
N ASP A 41 -11.20 -10.82 -8.38
CA ASP A 41 -11.50 -12.23 -8.67
C ASP A 41 -12.02 -12.43 -10.11
N LYS A 42 -12.68 -11.42 -10.68
CA LYS A 42 -13.13 -11.42 -12.09
C LYS A 42 -11.97 -11.59 -13.07
N TYR A 43 -10.84 -10.93 -12.81
CA TYR A 43 -9.65 -11.02 -13.66
C TYR A 43 -8.65 -12.02 -13.09
N LEU A 44 -9.00 -13.30 -13.20
CA LEU A 44 -8.21 -14.40 -12.65
C LEU A 44 -6.74 -14.30 -13.09
N ASN A 45 -5.85 -14.20 -12.11
CA ASN A 45 -4.41 -14.13 -12.32
C ASN A 45 -3.64 -14.71 -11.13
N LEU A 46 -2.41 -15.20 -11.37
CA LEU A 46 -1.62 -15.90 -10.35
C LEU A 46 -0.91 -14.97 -9.34
N LEU A 47 -0.95 -13.65 -9.54
CA LEU A 47 -0.39 -12.68 -8.60
C LEU A 47 -1.41 -12.25 -7.54
N ALA A 48 -2.70 -12.33 -7.84
CA ALA A 48 -3.76 -11.87 -6.95
C ALA A 48 -3.78 -12.68 -5.65
N PRO A 49 -3.58 -12.06 -4.47
CA PRO A 49 -3.55 -12.77 -3.21
C PRO A 49 -4.94 -13.29 -2.79
N ALA A 50 -4.98 -14.10 -1.74
CA ALA A 50 -6.22 -14.53 -1.09
C ALA A 50 -6.99 -13.33 -0.49
N GLY A 51 -8.33 -13.39 -0.48
CA GLY A 51 -9.19 -12.27 -0.07
C GLY A 51 -8.91 -11.69 1.33
N PHE A 52 -8.46 -12.52 2.28
CA PHE A 52 -8.10 -12.04 3.62
C PHE A 52 -6.97 -10.99 3.61
N THR A 53 -6.15 -10.92 2.56
CA THR A 53 -5.05 -9.94 2.52
C THR A 53 -5.53 -8.50 2.50
N PHE A 54 -6.74 -8.25 1.99
CA PHE A 54 -7.32 -6.91 1.97
C PHE A 54 -7.63 -6.37 3.38
N ALA A 55 -7.63 -7.21 4.42
CA ALA A 55 -7.77 -6.77 5.82
C ALA A 55 -6.63 -5.84 6.28
N ILE A 56 -5.50 -5.78 5.56
CA ILE A 56 -4.41 -4.82 5.81
C ILE A 56 -4.88 -3.37 5.77
N TRP A 57 -5.94 -3.06 5.03
CA TRP A 57 -6.54 -1.72 4.98
C TRP A 57 -7.01 -1.25 6.36
N GLY A 58 -7.46 -2.15 7.24
CA GLY A 58 -7.80 -1.79 8.62
C GLY A 58 -6.60 -1.22 9.39
N LEU A 59 -5.42 -1.83 9.24
CA LEU A 59 -4.19 -1.35 9.86
C LEU A 59 -3.68 -0.05 9.22
N ILE A 60 -3.82 0.08 7.89
CA ILE A 60 -3.48 1.30 7.16
C ILE A 60 -4.37 2.46 7.63
N TYR A 61 -5.68 2.27 7.69
CA TYR A 61 -6.63 3.28 8.14
C TYR A 61 -6.44 3.65 9.61
N LEU A 62 -6.12 2.68 10.48
CA LEU A 62 -5.72 2.99 11.86
C LEU A 62 -4.46 3.87 11.90
N GLY A 63 -3.43 3.52 11.14
CA GLY A 63 -2.21 4.33 11.04
C GLY A 63 -2.45 5.73 10.46
N MET A 64 -3.32 5.84 9.45
CA MET A 64 -3.75 7.11 8.87
C MET A 64 -4.49 7.96 9.90
N ALA A 65 -5.40 7.37 10.67
CA ALA A 65 -6.08 8.08 11.75
C ALA A 65 -5.06 8.66 12.75
N VAL A 66 -4.13 7.85 13.24
CA VAL A 66 -3.07 8.35 14.14
C VAL A 66 -2.28 9.51 13.52
N THR A 67 -1.94 9.40 12.24
CA THR A 67 -1.21 10.44 11.50
C THR A 67 -2.03 11.72 11.37
N LEU A 68 -3.32 11.62 11.06
CA LEU A 68 -4.21 12.74 10.83
C LEU A 68 -4.57 13.49 12.11
N PHE A 69 -4.71 12.76 13.22
CA PHE A 69 -5.08 13.35 14.51
C PHE A 69 -3.86 13.83 15.33
N ILE A 70 -2.63 13.60 14.88
CA ILE A 70 -1.42 14.04 15.58
C ILE A 70 -1.40 15.55 15.92
N PRO A 71 -1.91 16.50 15.09
CA PRO A 71 -1.85 17.93 15.41
C PRO A 71 -2.70 18.32 16.63
N PHE A 72 -3.70 17.51 17.00
CA PHE A 72 -4.53 17.72 18.18
C PHE A 72 -3.86 17.30 19.49
N SER A 73 -2.78 16.53 19.42
CA SER A 73 -2.05 16.12 20.61
C SER A 73 -1.39 17.33 21.28
N LYS A 74 -1.58 17.43 22.60
CA LYS A 74 -0.91 18.42 23.47
C LYS A 74 0.59 18.13 23.65
N ARG A 75 1.03 16.90 23.37
CA ARG A 75 2.43 16.45 23.51
C ARG A 75 3.30 16.83 22.31
N ILE A 76 2.72 17.43 21.27
CA ILE A 76 3.41 17.75 20.02
C ILE A 76 3.79 19.21 20.00
N SER A 77 5.06 19.49 19.67
CA SER A 77 5.63 20.83 19.67
C SER A 77 5.07 21.71 18.53
N ALA A 78 5.08 23.03 18.73
CA ALA A 78 4.66 23.97 17.69
C ALA A 78 5.50 23.85 16.39
N PRO A 79 6.84 23.69 16.44
CA PRO A 79 7.65 23.43 15.24
C PRO A 79 7.23 22.18 14.48
N PHE A 80 6.90 21.08 15.17
CA PHE A 80 6.38 19.88 14.52
C PHE A 80 5.08 20.18 13.78
N LYS A 81 4.12 20.86 14.42
CA LYS A 81 2.82 21.16 13.80
C LYS A 81 2.98 22.00 12.55
N GLU A 82 3.91 22.95 12.55
CA GLU A 82 4.20 23.76 11.36
C GLU A 82 4.86 22.93 10.25
N ALA A 83 5.82 22.06 10.57
CA ALA A 83 6.43 21.14 9.62
C ALA A 83 5.39 20.18 9.02
N TYR A 84 4.52 19.60 9.85
CA TYR A 84 3.43 18.73 9.41
C TYR A 84 2.49 19.46 8.43
N ARG A 85 2.03 20.67 8.78
CA ARG A 85 1.12 21.45 7.93
C ARG A 85 1.77 21.91 6.63
N SER A 86 3.03 22.32 6.67
CA SER A 86 3.74 22.84 5.49
C SER A 86 4.14 21.73 4.52
N ILE A 87 4.54 20.56 5.04
CA ILE A 87 5.17 19.50 4.25
C ILE A 87 4.18 18.36 3.94
N LEU A 88 3.41 17.89 4.92
CA LEU A 88 2.66 16.63 4.82
C LEU A 88 1.16 16.81 4.63
N ALA A 89 0.54 17.81 5.25
CA ALA A 89 -0.90 18.04 5.11
C ALA A 89 -1.36 18.17 3.64
N PRO A 90 -0.62 18.86 2.74
CA PRO A 90 -1.00 18.91 1.32
C PRO A 90 -0.88 17.54 0.62
N ILE A 91 0.07 16.70 1.04
CA ILE A 91 0.26 15.36 0.50
C ILE A 91 -0.85 14.43 1.00
N LEU A 92 -1.21 14.52 2.28
CA LEU A 92 -2.33 13.77 2.86
C LEU A 92 -3.65 14.12 2.19
N LEU A 93 -3.88 15.40 1.88
CA LEU A 93 -5.03 15.82 1.08
C LEU A 93 -5.08 15.07 -0.25
N GLN A 94 -3.96 15.09 -1.00
CA GLN A 94 -3.87 14.41 -2.30
C GLN A 94 -4.07 12.90 -2.17
N ILE A 95 -3.49 12.28 -1.15
CA ILE A 95 -3.62 10.85 -0.85
C ILE A 95 -5.08 10.46 -0.60
N LEU A 96 -5.81 11.21 0.23
CA LEU A 96 -7.23 10.95 0.51
C LEU A 96 -8.08 11.06 -0.76
N PHE A 97 -7.87 12.12 -1.56
CA PHE A 97 -8.56 12.26 -2.83
C PHE A 97 -8.23 11.13 -3.81
N LEU A 98 -6.96 10.75 -3.93
CA LEU A 98 -6.53 9.66 -4.82
C LEU A 98 -7.07 8.31 -4.37
N ASN A 99 -7.20 8.06 -3.06
CA ASN A 99 -7.82 6.84 -2.56
C ASN A 99 -9.30 6.79 -2.95
N MET A 100 -10.05 7.85 -2.68
CA MET A 100 -11.46 7.95 -3.08
C MET A 100 -11.67 7.77 -4.59
N MET A 101 -10.86 8.45 -5.42
CA MET A 101 -10.92 8.33 -6.87
C MET A 101 -10.58 6.90 -7.34
N TRP A 102 -9.58 6.27 -6.70
CA TRP A 102 -9.22 4.89 -7.02
C TRP A 102 -10.35 3.92 -6.67
N LEU A 103 -11.00 4.07 -5.50
CA LEU A 103 -12.14 3.26 -5.10
C LEU A 103 -13.27 3.32 -6.13
N VAL A 104 -13.60 4.52 -6.60
CA VAL A 104 -14.62 4.73 -7.64
C VAL A 104 -14.21 4.08 -8.96
N ALA A 105 -12.99 4.33 -9.44
CA ALA A 105 -12.52 3.80 -10.72
C ALA A 105 -12.42 2.27 -10.72
N TRP A 106 -11.81 1.69 -9.69
CA TRP A 106 -11.64 0.24 -9.55
C TRP A 106 -13.00 -0.47 -9.47
N SER A 107 -13.89 0.01 -8.59
CA SER A 107 -15.21 -0.60 -8.37
C SER A 107 -16.20 -0.36 -9.52
N SER A 108 -15.84 0.53 -10.45
CA SER A 108 -16.57 0.75 -11.70
C SER A 108 -15.96 0.00 -12.90
N ASP A 109 -14.98 -0.87 -12.63
CA ASP A 109 -14.26 -1.66 -13.63
C ASP A 109 -13.49 -0.81 -14.67
N LEU A 110 -13.03 0.37 -14.26
CA LEU A 110 -12.26 1.30 -15.09
C LEU A 110 -10.75 1.07 -14.90
N LEU A 111 -10.27 -0.13 -15.25
CA LEU A 111 -8.93 -0.62 -14.87
C LEU A 111 -7.77 0.29 -15.28
N LEU A 112 -7.78 0.85 -16.51
CA LEU A 112 -6.72 1.76 -16.95
C LEU A 112 -6.70 3.05 -16.14
N ILE A 113 -7.88 3.61 -15.85
CA ILE A 113 -8.03 4.83 -15.05
C ILE A 113 -7.59 4.55 -13.61
N ALA A 114 -8.01 3.42 -13.03
CA ALA A 114 -7.57 2.98 -11.72
C ALA A 114 -6.04 2.80 -11.64
N LEU A 115 -5.43 2.22 -12.68
CA LEU A 115 -3.98 2.07 -12.79
C LEU A 115 -3.25 3.42 -12.85
N ILE A 116 -3.77 4.40 -13.60
CA ILE A 116 -3.19 5.76 -13.64
C ILE A 116 -3.30 6.43 -12.27
N ILE A 117 -4.48 6.37 -11.64
CA ILE A 117 -4.71 6.95 -10.32
C ILE A 117 -3.78 6.33 -9.28
N ILE A 118 -3.64 5.00 -9.26
CA ILE A 118 -2.80 4.32 -8.27
C ILE A 118 -1.31 4.61 -8.46
N LEU A 119 -0.86 4.86 -9.69
CA LEU A 119 0.51 5.31 -9.96
C LEU A 119 0.77 6.72 -9.41
N ILE A 120 -0.19 7.64 -9.59
CA ILE A 120 -0.11 8.99 -9.00
C ILE A 120 -0.11 8.88 -7.47
N TYR A 121 -0.99 8.05 -6.91
CA TYR A 121 -1.08 7.78 -5.48
C TYR A 121 0.24 7.25 -4.91
N TYR A 122 0.78 6.20 -5.53
CA TYR A 122 2.10 5.65 -5.21
C TYR A 122 3.18 6.74 -5.17
N GLN A 123 3.21 7.64 -6.16
CA GLN A 123 4.18 8.73 -6.19
C GLN A 123 3.98 9.76 -5.06
N ARG A 124 2.73 10.09 -4.70
CA ARG A 124 2.45 11.00 -3.57
C ARG A 124 2.90 10.41 -2.24
N LEU A 125 2.70 9.11 -2.02
CA LEU A 125 3.21 8.41 -0.85
C LEU A 125 4.74 8.37 -0.83
N LEU A 126 5.39 8.13 -1.98
CA LEU A 126 6.84 8.18 -2.08
C LEU A 126 7.39 9.58 -1.72
N ASP A 127 6.75 10.64 -2.21
CA ASP A 127 7.14 12.02 -1.89
C ASP A 127 7.03 12.31 -0.39
N GLY A 128 5.96 11.85 0.25
CA GLY A 128 5.82 11.97 1.70
C GLY A 128 6.84 11.15 2.47
N LEU A 129 7.14 9.92 2.02
CA LEU A 129 8.16 9.06 2.64
C LEU A 129 9.54 9.72 2.59
N LYS A 130 9.92 10.28 1.43
CA LYS A 130 11.16 11.06 1.24
C LYS A 130 11.21 12.25 2.20
N ARG A 131 10.13 13.04 2.28
CA ARG A 131 10.05 14.25 3.12
C ARG A 131 10.09 13.93 4.61
N ILE A 132 9.40 12.88 5.05
CA ILE A 132 9.49 12.38 6.44
C ILE A 132 10.91 11.97 6.74
N SER A 133 11.52 11.14 5.89
CA SER A 133 12.89 10.65 6.10
C SER A 133 13.94 11.78 6.12
N ALA A 134 13.74 12.84 5.34
CA ALA A 134 14.67 13.97 5.25
C ALA A 134 14.49 15.02 6.37
N THR A 135 13.40 14.95 7.14
CA THR A 135 13.06 15.96 8.16
C THR A 135 13.13 15.32 9.55
N PRO A 136 14.20 15.54 10.35
CA PRO A 136 14.37 14.87 11.65
C PRO A 136 13.14 15.02 12.58
N LEU A 137 12.60 16.25 12.66
CA LEU A 137 11.38 16.55 13.41
C LEU A 137 10.18 15.68 13.03
N LEU A 138 10.07 15.20 11.79
CA LEU A 138 9.01 14.30 11.35
C LEU A 138 9.43 12.83 11.47
N ARG A 139 10.67 12.53 11.09
CA ARG A 139 11.25 11.17 11.08
C ARG A 139 11.21 10.50 12.45
N ASP A 140 11.46 11.27 13.51
CA ASP A 140 11.63 10.72 14.85
C ASP A 140 10.29 10.37 15.53
N HIS A 141 9.16 10.78 14.92
CA HIS A 141 7.81 10.35 15.29
C HIS A 141 7.47 9.00 14.67
N LEU A 142 8.04 7.93 15.22
CA LEU A 142 7.96 6.58 14.66
C LEU A 142 6.52 6.09 14.49
N TRP A 143 5.81 5.87 15.60
CA TRP A 143 4.48 5.23 15.60
C TRP A 143 3.35 6.13 15.11
N SER A 144 3.52 7.44 15.21
CA SER A 144 2.49 8.39 14.86
C SER A 144 2.62 8.96 13.45
N LEU A 145 3.72 8.67 12.76
CA LEU A 145 3.96 9.21 11.42
C LEU A 145 4.80 8.28 10.53
N LYS A 146 6.05 8.00 10.91
CA LYS A 146 6.98 7.24 10.04
C LYS A 146 6.43 5.86 9.70
N TYR A 147 6.11 5.05 10.70
CA TYR A 147 5.65 3.68 10.52
C TYR A 147 4.29 3.58 9.82
N PRO A 148 3.25 4.36 10.19
CA PRO A 148 2.01 4.43 9.41
C PRO A 148 2.24 4.75 7.93
N TRP A 149 3.12 5.70 7.63
CA TRP A 149 3.42 6.07 6.25
C TRP A 149 4.11 4.94 5.48
N GLY A 150 5.01 4.21 6.15
CA GLY A 150 5.70 3.05 5.58
C GLY A 150 4.74 1.91 5.28
N LEU A 151 3.86 1.59 6.24
CA LEU A 151 2.80 0.59 6.08
C LEU A 151 1.91 0.93 4.87
N HIS A 152 1.51 2.19 4.73
CA HIS A 152 0.69 2.61 3.62
C HIS A 152 1.43 2.50 2.28
N TYR A 153 2.66 3.02 2.20
CA TYR A 153 3.48 2.98 0.99
C TYR A 153 3.79 1.54 0.54
N GLY A 154 4.12 0.65 1.48
CA GLY A 154 4.39 -0.76 1.18
C GLY A 154 3.21 -1.47 0.54
N TRP A 155 1.99 -1.19 1.01
CA TRP A 155 0.78 -1.73 0.40
C TRP A 155 0.55 -1.16 -1.00
N LEU A 156 0.82 0.14 -1.22
CA LEU A 156 0.67 0.73 -2.55
C LEU A 156 1.66 0.17 -3.57
N ILE A 157 2.85 -0.29 -3.17
CA ILE A 157 3.74 -1.06 -4.07
C ILE A 157 3.01 -2.31 -4.57
N VAL A 158 2.48 -3.12 -3.65
CA VAL A 158 1.72 -4.35 -4.00
C VAL A 158 0.54 -4.01 -4.90
N ALA A 159 -0.27 -3.04 -4.50
CA ALA A 159 -1.49 -2.68 -5.18
C ALA A 159 -1.22 -2.15 -6.60
N THR A 160 -0.16 -1.37 -6.82
CA THR A 160 0.24 -0.90 -8.16
C THR A 160 0.47 -2.07 -9.11
N PHE A 161 1.24 -3.08 -8.70
CA PHE A 161 1.54 -4.22 -9.57
C PHE A 161 0.35 -5.19 -9.69
N ALA A 162 -0.50 -5.31 -8.68
CA ALA A 162 -1.76 -6.04 -8.79
C ALA A 162 -2.72 -5.37 -9.80
N ASN A 163 -2.83 -4.04 -9.77
CA ASN A 163 -3.61 -3.26 -10.75
C ASN A 163 -3.04 -3.43 -12.16
N PHE A 164 -1.71 -3.38 -12.29
CA PHE A 164 -1.03 -3.57 -13.57
C PHE A 164 -1.29 -4.97 -14.14
N ASN A 165 -1.13 -6.02 -13.35
CA ASN A 165 -1.36 -7.39 -13.80
C ASN A 165 -2.83 -7.63 -14.18
N THR A 166 -3.77 -7.11 -13.38
CA THR A 166 -5.20 -7.14 -13.67
C THR A 166 -5.53 -6.45 -14.99
N TYR A 167 -4.93 -5.26 -15.22
CA TYR A 167 -5.07 -4.55 -16.48
C TYR A 167 -4.52 -5.36 -17.67
N LEU A 168 -3.34 -5.96 -17.55
CA LEU A 168 -2.78 -6.81 -18.62
C LEU A 168 -3.70 -7.99 -18.94
N VAL A 169 -4.21 -8.69 -17.93
CA VAL A 169 -5.15 -9.80 -18.11
C VAL A 169 -6.43 -9.33 -18.80
N SER A 170 -6.95 -8.15 -18.45
CA SER A 170 -8.10 -7.54 -19.14
C SER A 170 -7.85 -7.23 -20.63
N LYS A 171 -6.57 -7.17 -21.05
CA LYS A 171 -6.14 -6.96 -22.44
C LYS A 171 -5.73 -8.25 -23.16
N GLY A 172 -6.02 -9.41 -22.57
CA GLY A 172 -5.77 -10.72 -23.17
C GLY A 172 -4.41 -11.33 -22.79
N PHE A 173 -3.67 -10.73 -21.85
CA PHE A 173 -2.51 -11.42 -21.27
C PHE A 173 -2.98 -12.68 -20.52
N PRO A 174 -2.29 -13.83 -20.65
CA PRO A 174 -2.70 -15.05 -19.97
C PRO A 174 -2.70 -14.88 -18.44
N GLY A 175 -3.86 -15.13 -17.82
CA GLY A 175 -4.00 -15.13 -16.35
C GLY A 175 -3.44 -16.40 -15.68
N THR A 176 -3.23 -17.47 -16.45
CA THR A 176 -2.76 -18.79 -15.97
C THR A 176 -1.71 -19.39 -16.89
N GLY A 177 -1.17 -20.56 -16.52
CA GLY A 177 -0.16 -21.27 -17.29
C GLY A 177 1.27 -20.74 -17.07
N GLY A 178 2.23 -21.28 -17.83
CA GLY A 178 3.66 -21.03 -17.60
C GLY A 178 4.07 -19.55 -17.73
N LEU A 179 3.51 -18.83 -18.71
CA LEU A 179 3.79 -17.40 -18.89
C LEU A 179 3.26 -16.55 -17.73
N ALA A 180 2.07 -16.87 -17.21
CA ALA A 180 1.51 -16.19 -16.04
C ALA A 180 2.33 -16.48 -14.77
N VAL A 181 2.85 -17.70 -14.61
CA VAL A 181 3.76 -18.06 -13.51
C VAL A 181 5.04 -17.24 -13.59
N PHE A 182 5.67 -17.19 -14.76
CA PHE A 182 6.87 -16.40 -14.98
C PHE A 182 6.65 -14.91 -14.68
N ALA A 183 5.59 -14.32 -15.24
CA ALA A 183 5.24 -12.92 -15.00
C ALA A 183 4.98 -12.64 -13.52
N SER A 184 4.27 -13.53 -12.83
CA SER A 184 3.98 -13.37 -11.39
C SER A 184 5.25 -13.42 -10.54
N LEU A 185 6.20 -14.32 -10.84
CA LEU A 185 7.50 -14.37 -10.16
C LEU A 185 8.31 -13.09 -10.37
N VAL A 186 8.37 -12.59 -11.60
CA VAL A 186 9.04 -11.32 -11.92
C VAL A 186 8.41 -10.17 -11.13
N LEU A 187 7.09 -10.07 -11.12
CA LEU A 187 6.37 -9.03 -10.39
C LEU A 187 6.58 -9.13 -8.87
N ILE A 188 6.58 -10.33 -8.30
CA ILE A 188 6.90 -10.54 -6.87
C ILE A 188 8.32 -10.05 -6.56
N LEU A 189 9.32 -10.37 -7.40
CA LEU A 189 10.70 -9.91 -7.21
C LEU A 189 10.80 -8.39 -7.31
N VAL A 190 10.08 -7.76 -8.24
CA VAL A 190 10.03 -6.29 -8.36
C VAL A 190 9.39 -5.65 -7.12
N ILE A 191 8.25 -6.18 -6.65
CA ILE A 191 7.56 -5.70 -5.44
C ILE A 191 8.50 -5.77 -4.22
N VAL A 192 9.11 -6.94 -4.00
CA VAL A 192 10.04 -7.16 -2.87
C VAL A 192 11.28 -6.27 -3.00
N GLY A 193 11.86 -6.17 -4.19
CA GLY A 193 13.03 -5.34 -4.47
C GLY A 193 12.77 -3.85 -4.19
N LEU A 194 11.62 -3.32 -4.62
CA LEU A 194 11.22 -1.94 -4.34
C LEU A 194 10.99 -1.70 -2.84
N GLY A 195 10.37 -2.66 -2.14
CA GLY A 195 10.19 -2.59 -0.69
C GLY A 195 11.52 -2.54 0.06
N LEU A 196 12.43 -3.46 -0.26
CA LEU A 196 13.76 -3.52 0.33
C LEU A 196 14.58 -2.27 0.02
N TYR A 197 14.51 -1.78 -1.23
CA TYR A 197 15.14 -0.52 -1.63
C TYR A 197 14.60 0.66 -0.79
N ALA A 198 13.29 0.78 -0.66
CA ALA A 198 12.67 1.86 0.11
C ALA A 198 12.99 1.77 1.60
N PHE A 199 13.04 0.55 2.16
CA PHE A 199 13.48 0.34 3.53
C PHE A 199 14.95 0.77 3.71
N ALA A 200 15.86 0.28 2.87
CA ALA A 200 17.27 0.64 2.93
C ALA A 200 17.49 2.15 2.77
N LYS A 201 16.78 2.78 1.82
CA LYS A 201 16.98 4.19 1.47
C LYS A 201 16.35 5.17 2.46
N TYR A 202 15.16 4.87 2.99
CA TYR A 202 14.37 5.80 3.81
C TYR A 202 14.25 5.37 5.28
N GLY A 203 14.88 4.25 5.66
CA GLY A 203 14.96 3.78 7.04
C GLY A 203 13.62 3.36 7.64
N ASN A 204 12.64 2.99 6.81
CA ASN A 204 11.29 2.67 7.25
C ASN A 204 10.97 1.18 7.01
N GLY A 205 11.25 0.34 8.02
CA GLY A 205 11.05 -1.11 7.92
C GLY A 205 9.60 -1.54 7.74
N LEU A 206 8.61 -0.73 8.16
CA LEU A 206 7.19 -1.09 8.02
C LEU A 206 6.72 -1.13 6.56
N VAL A 207 7.50 -0.63 5.61
CA VAL A 207 7.27 -0.82 4.17
C VAL A 207 7.24 -2.32 3.80
N MET A 208 8.00 -3.16 4.51
CA MET A 208 8.03 -4.60 4.22
C MET A 208 6.81 -5.36 4.73
N VAL A 209 6.13 -4.88 5.77
CA VAL A 209 5.02 -5.61 6.40
C VAL A 209 3.88 -5.92 5.41
N PRO A 210 3.33 -4.95 4.64
CA PRO A 210 2.28 -5.23 3.66
C PRO A 210 2.76 -6.12 2.51
N ILE A 211 4.02 -6.01 2.11
CA ILE A 211 4.61 -6.80 1.03
C ILE A 211 4.68 -8.28 1.44
N LEU A 212 5.19 -8.55 2.64
CA LEU A 212 5.28 -9.90 3.19
C LEU A 212 3.86 -10.46 3.43
N TRP A 213 2.94 -9.63 3.93
CA TRP A 213 1.53 -9.99 4.09
C TRP A 213 0.85 -10.37 2.77
N ALA A 214 1.06 -9.59 1.71
CA ALA A 214 0.55 -9.90 0.38
C ALA A 214 1.15 -11.20 -0.18
N LEU A 215 2.45 -11.39 -0.02
CA LEU A 215 3.14 -12.62 -0.44
C LEU A 215 2.58 -13.84 0.31
N LEU A 216 2.28 -13.74 1.61
CA LEU A 216 1.59 -14.79 2.35
C LEU A 216 0.21 -15.11 1.76
N GLY A 217 -0.54 -14.10 1.30
CA GLY A 217 -1.80 -14.33 0.60
C GLY A 217 -1.66 -15.03 -0.75
N VAL A 218 -0.62 -14.70 -1.52
CA VAL A 218 -0.29 -15.41 -2.77
C VAL A 218 0.05 -16.86 -2.47
N LEU A 219 0.92 -17.10 -1.47
CA LEU A 219 1.28 -18.44 -1.02
C LEU A 219 0.07 -19.24 -0.53
N ALA A 220 -0.85 -18.62 0.19
CA ALA A 220 -2.07 -19.26 0.66
C ALA A 220 -2.97 -19.75 -0.49
N LYS A 221 -3.02 -19.03 -1.62
CA LYS A 221 -3.71 -19.48 -2.84
C LYS A 221 -2.99 -20.63 -3.54
N HIS A 222 -1.65 -20.64 -3.53
CA HIS A 222 -0.86 -21.65 -4.26
C HIS A 222 -0.42 -22.88 -3.44
N ARG A 223 -0.74 -22.93 -2.14
CA ARG A 223 -0.35 -24.05 -1.27
C ARG A 223 -0.91 -25.40 -1.76
N PRO A 224 -0.24 -26.52 -1.49
CA PRO A 224 -0.80 -27.85 -1.71
C PRO A 224 -2.17 -28.01 -1.03
N GLY A 225 -3.14 -28.56 -1.76
CA GLY A 225 -4.51 -28.73 -1.27
C GLY A 225 -5.28 -27.42 -1.07
N SER A 226 -4.98 -26.37 -1.83
CA SER A 226 -5.86 -25.20 -1.93
C SER A 226 -6.98 -25.44 -2.95
N ASP A 227 -8.11 -24.76 -2.76
CA ASP A 227 -9.25 -24.82 -3.69
C ASP A 227 -9.05 -23.92 -4.93
N PHE A 228 -7.88 -23.29 -5.08
CA PHE A 228 -7.58 -22.45 -6.23
C PHE A 228 -7.23 -23.33 -7.43
N GLY A 229 -8.16 -23.50 -8.37
CA GLY A 229 -8.00 -24.38 -9.53
C GLY A 229 -6.80 -24.08 -10.44
N SER A 230 -6.19 -22.91 -10.32
CA SER A 230 -4.98 -22.49 -11.04
C SER A 230 -3.74 -22.42 -10.14
N ALA A 231 -3.74 -23.14 -9.01
CA ALA A 231 -2.60 -23.21 -8.11
C ALA A 231 -1.34 -23.71 -8.83
N SER A 232 -0.18 -23.24 -8.36
CA SER A 232 1.12 -23.53 -8.99
C SER A 232 2.13 -23.81 -7.88
N LEU A 233 2.57 -25.06 -7.80
CA LEU A 233 3.59 -25.48 -6.84
C LEU A 233 4.91 -24.73 -7.04
N LEU A 234 5.23 -24.34 -8.28
CA LEU A 234 6.41 -23.55 -8.58
C LEU A 234 6.31 -22.16 -7.93
N LEU A 235 5.17 -21.48 -8.07
CA LEU A 235 4.93 -20.19 -7.40
C LEU A 235 4.97 -20.33 -5.88
N PHE A 236 4.40 -21.41 -5.35
CA PHE A 236 4.41 -21.68 -3.91
C PHE A 236 5.83 -21.82 -3.36
N TRP A 237 6.63 -22.74 -3.90
CA TRP A 237 7.97 -23.00 -3.37
C TRP A 237 8.95 -21.83 -3.61
N LEU A 238 8.94 -21.23 -4.80
CA LEU A 238 9.77 -20.05 -5.05
C LEU A 238 9.30 -18.84 -4.24
N GLY A 239 7.99 -18.69 -4.02
CA GLY A 239 7.45 -17.66 -3.14
C GLY A 239 7.91 -17.83 -1.69
N ILE A 240 8.03 -19.07 -1.18
CA ILE A 240 8.61 -19.34 0.14
C ILE A 240 10.08 -18.91 0.19
N ILE A 241 10.87 -19.25 -0.83
CA ILE A 241 12.28 -18.84 -0.92
C ILE A 241 12.39 -17.31 -0.91
N ILE A 242 11.57 -16.62 -1.70
CA ILE A 242 11.53 -15.15 -1.74
C ILE A 242 11.10 -14.56 -0.38
N LEU A 243 10.10 -15.16 0.28
CA LEU A 243 9.64 -14.74 1.60
C LEU A 243 10.76 -14.85 2.65
N LEU A 244 11.41 -16.01 2.74
CA LEU A 244 12.50 -16.23 3.71
C LEU A 244 13.72 -15.36 3.41
N GLY A 245 14.09 -15.24 2.13
CA GLY A 245 15.19 -14.36 1.70
C GLY A 245 14.92 -12.89 2.02
N SER A 246 13.72 -12.40 1.75
CA SER A 246 13.34 -11.01 2.05
C SER A 246 13.28 -10.72 3.55
N LEU A 247 12.85 -11.69 4.39
CA LEU A 247 12.95 -11.59 5.85
C LEU A 247 14.40 -11.50 6.32
N GLY A 248 15.29 -12.33 5.78
CA GLY A 248 16.72 -12.30 6.11
C GLY A 248 17.39 -10.97 5.75
N ILE A 249 17.11 -10.42 4.56
CA ILE A 249 17.64 -9.12 4.11
C ILE A 249 17.06 -7.98 4.95
N ALA A 250 15.75 -7.98 5.21
CA ALA A 250 15.11 -6.97 6.05
C ALA A 250 15.68 -6.98 7.48
N TRP A 251 15.93 -8.16 8.04
CA TRP A 251 16.59 -8.30 9.34
C TRP A 251 18.01 -7.74 9.33
N HIS A 252 18.78 -8.02 8.27
CA HIS A 252 20.12 -7.48 8.11
C HIS A 252 20.11 -5.94 8.09
N PHE A 253 19.23 -5.31 7.31
CA PHE A 253 19.07 -3.85 7.28
C PHE A 253 18.67 -3.27 8.63
N TYR A 254 17.75 -3.93 9.34
CA TYR A 254 17.36 -3.52 10.70
C TYR A 254 18.57 -3.50 11.64
N ARG A 255 19.43 -4.53 11.60
CA ARG A 255 20.65 -4.58 12.42
C ARG A 255 21.63 -3.46 12.08
N LEU A 256 21.85 -3.19 10.79
CA LEU A 256 22.74 -2.10 10.36
C LEU A 256 22.24 -0.73 10.84
N GLN A 257 20.94 -0.47 10.77
CA GLN A 257 20.35 0.81 11.20
C GLN A 257 20.36 1.00 12.72
N LYS A 258 20.39 -0.08 13.51
CA LYS A 258 20.49 -0.01 14.98
C LYS A 258 21.93 0.17 15.47
N ALA A 259 22.92 -0.16 14.64
CA ALA A 259 24.33 -0.04 14.97
C ALA A 259 24.91 1.37 14.70
N GLN A 260 24.12 2.25 14.08
CA GLN A 260 24.45 3.66 13.79
C GLN A 260 23.77 4.58 14.80
#